data_AF-A0A2N9J038-F1
#
_entry.id   AF-A0A2N9J038-F1
#
_cell.length_a   1.000
_cell.length_b   1.000
_cell.length_c   1.000
_cell.angle_alpha   90.00
_cell.angle_beta   90.00
_cell.angle_gamma   90.00
#
_symmetry.space_group_name_H-M   'P 1'
#
loop_
_entity.id
_entity.type
_entity.pdbx_description
1 polymer ?
#
loop_
_entity_poly.entity_id
_entity_poly.type
_entity_poly.pdbx_seq_one_letter_code
_entity_poly.pdbx_strand_id
1 'polypeptide(L)'
;MTDTGKVDMVMNVVERPSGGFSAGGGISSGITSGPLSGLVGRNPNLVELEDKLLAMQQPESKTREPPLLIQFRLFNNGCAVKGTLLVNKKLPPRTIQVRPSMIKVETDPKLLNIRTENSLEIVGTSNQPKRTYLSRPLIALLSYGGVPKEYFLDVLSTGLRDAHGVLSNKRAALRVSVNHGEMDDFSAARMILCGIPLDESYLQHRLSFLMKEEKKSLRGGKLHVPECCYLMGTVDPNGLLESDQVCVILLN
;
A
#
# COMPACT_ATOMS: atom_id res chain seq x y z
N MET A 1 22.28 24.10 -30.61
CA MET A 1 21.09 23.94 -29.74
C MET A 1 21.46 22.89 -28.69
N THR A 2 21.39 23.24 -27.41
CA THR A 2 21.96 22.45 -26.30
C THR A 2 21.00 21.36 -25.82
N ASP A 3 21.47 20.11 -25.76
CA ASP A 3 20.73 18.95 -25.24
C ASP A 3 20.64 19.04 -23.70
N THR A 4 19.50 19.50 -23.19
CA THR A 4 19.31 19.70 -21.74
C THR A 4 18.68 18.47 -21.08
N GLY A 5 19.45 17.76 -20.24
CA GLY A 5 18.90 16.97 -19.13
C GLY A 5 18.74 15.46 -19.32
N LYS A 6 19.51 14.82 -20.22
CA LYS A 6 19.64 13.35 -20.22
C LYS A 6 20.76 12.92 -19.27
N VAL A 7 20.48 11.94 -18.41
CA VAL A 7 21.47 11.32 -17.51
C VAL A 7 21.58 9.85 -17.89
N ASP A 8 22.73 9.45 -18.44
CA ASP A 8 23.06 8.03 -18.64
C ASP A 8 23.51 7.41 -17.32
N MET A 9 22.70 6.50 -16.77
CA MET A 9 23.09 5.68 -15.62
C MET A 9 23.23 4.20 -16.03
N VAL A 10 24.44 3.66 -15.89
CA VAL A 10 24.66 2.21 -15.97
C VAL A 10 24.24 1.60 -14.64
N MET A 11 22.99 1.15 -14.58
CA MET A 11 22.49 0.35 -13.46
C MET A 11 22.61 -1.14 -13.78
N ASN A 12 23.12 -1.90 -12.81
CA ASN A 12 22.92 -3.35 -12.73
C ASN A 12 21.49 -3.65 -12.25
N VAL A 13 20.50 -3.33 -13.08
CA VAL A 13 19.13 -3.84 -12.92
C VAL A 13 19.09 -5.24 -13.48
N VAL A 14 18.58 -6.21 -12.70
CA VAL A 14 18.23 -7.55 -13.22
C VAL A 14 17.21 -7.37 -14.35
N GLU A 15 17.50 -7.94 -15.52
CA GLU A 15 17.04 -7.41 -16.81
C GLU A 15 15.51 -7.47 -17.06
N ARG A 16 14.99 -6.49 -17.82
CA ARG A 16 13.66 -6.39 -18.50
C ARG A 16 12.52 -5.84 -17.63
N PRO A 17 11.59 -5.00 -18.15
CA PRO A 17 11.26 -4.74 -19.57
C PRO A 17 11.71 -3.36 -20.11
N SER A 18 11.34 -3.06 -21.37
CA SER A 18 11.77 -1.89 -22.16
C SER A 18 11.03 -0.57 -21.82
N GLY A 19 11.75 0.38 -21.23
CA GLY A 19 11.31 1.76 -21.02
C GLY A 19 12.20 2.52 -20.03
N GLY A 20 12.10 3.85 -20.01
CA GLY A 20 12.70 4.71 -18.98
C GLY A 20 11.73 5.04 -17.84
N PHE A 21 12.16 5.90 -16.91
CA PHE A 21 11.35 6.38 -15.78
C PHE A 21 11.13 7.89 -15.85
N SER A 22 9.89 8.33 -15.63
CA SER A 22 9.54 9.75 -15.50
C SER A 22 9.22 10.09 -14.06
N ALA A 23 9.72 11.21 -13.56
CA ALA A 23 9.58 11.54 -12.15
C ALA A 23 8.36 12.46 -11.87
N GLY A 24 7.56 12.12 -10.85
CA GLY A 24 6.43 12.90 -10.33
C GLY A 24 6.67 13.46 -8.91
N GLY A 25 6.27 14.71 -8.68
CA GLY A 25 6.43 15.38 -7.38
C GLY A 25 5.55 14.74 -6.31
N GLY A 26 6.14 14.39 -5.15
CA GLY A 26 5.44 13.65 -4.10
C GLY A 26 5.07 14.50 -2.89
N ILE A 27 3.82 14.35 -2.44
CA ILE A 27 3.39 14.72 -1.08
C ILE A 27 3.89 13.65 -0.10
N SER A 28 4.69 14.05 0.90
CA SER A 28 5.51 13.17 1.74
C SER A 28 5.18 13.36 3.23
N SER A 29 4.05 12.82 3.70
CA SER A 29 3.80 12.59 5.13
C SER A 29 4.29 11.18 5.51
N GLY A 30 5.19 11.08 6.50
CA GLY A 30 5.86 9.83 6.85
C GLY A 30 5.12 8.93 7.86
N ILE A 31 5.84 7.90 8.33
CA ILE A 31 5.47 6.87 9.33
C ILE A 31 4.46 5.84 8.76
N THR A 32 4.80 4.58 8.48
CA THR A 32 5.33 3.54 9.38
C THR A 32 6.24 2.52 8.66
N SER A 33 7.16 1.91 9.41
CA SER A 33 7.94 0.72 9.01
C SER A 33 7.12 -0.59 9.09
N GLY A 34 7.42 -1.54 8.20
CA GLY A 34 6.90 -2.92 8.27
C GLY A 34 7.15 -3.72 6.99
N PRO A 35 7.70 -4.95 7.04
CA PRO A 35 7.90 -5.80 5.86
C PRO A 35 6.64 -6.61 5.49
N LEU A 36 6.77 -7.34 4.36
CA LEU A 36 5.90 -8.41 3.83
C LEU A 36 4.67 -8.03 2.98
N SER A 37 4.50 -8.83 1.93
CA SER A 37 3.60 -8.72 0.76
C SER A 37 2.13 -9.05 1.06
N GLY A 38 1.19 -8.64 0.18
CA GLY A 38 -0.21 -9.10 0.28
C GLY A 38 -1.27 -8.55 -0.69
N LEU A 39 -1.22 -8.99 -1.95
CA LEU A 39 -2.33 -9.49 -2.81
C LEU A 39 -3.85 -9.22 -2.44
N VAL A 40 -4.47 -8.04 -2.67
CA VAL A 40 -5.87 -7.59 -2.46
C VAL A 40 -6.90 -8.20 -3.44
N GLY A 41 -8.18 -8.27 -2.99
CA GLY A 41 -9.37 -8.90 -3.62
C GLY A 41 -9.76 -8.46 -5.05
N ARG A 42 -10.68 -9.14 -5.74
CA ARG A 42 -12.15 -9.33 -5.49
C ARG A 42 -12.72 -10.28 -6.59
N ASN A 43 -13.94 -10.83 -6.63
CA ASN A 43 -15.10 -11.20 -5.77
C ASN A 43 -16.08 -12.02 -6.71
N PRO A 44 -17.29 -12.55 -6.35
CA PRO A 44 -17.95 -12.69 -5.05
C PRO A 44 -18.47 -14.13 -4.72
N ASN A 45 -19.11 -14.26 -3.55
CA ASN A 45 -20.13 -15.25 -3.17
C ASN A 45 -19.77 -16.75 -3.16
N LEU A 46 -19.19 -17.12 -2.00
CA LEU A 46 -19.31 -18.41 -1.30
C LEU A 46 -18.57 -19.63 -1.87
N VAL A 47 -18.53 -19.84 -3.19
CA VAL A 47 -17.61 -20.85 -3.80
C VAL A 47 -16.15 -20.36 -3.69
N GLU A 48 -15.98 -19.04 -3.80
CA GLU A 48 -14.74 -18.25 -3.80
C GLU A 48 -13.92 -18.29 -2.48
N LEU A 49 -14.22 -19.23 -1.58
CA LEU A 49 -13.68 -19.31 -0.22
C LEU A 49 -12.86 -20.57 0.02
N GLU A 50 -13.20 -21.67 -0.65
CA GLU A 50 -12.46 -22.95 -0.60
C GLU A 50 -11.26 -22.92 -1.56
N ASP A 51 -11.44 -22.40 -2.78
CA ASP A 51 -10.35 -22.25 -3.77
C ASP A 51 -9.21 -21.35 -3.28
N LYS A 52 -9.50 -20.38 -2.41
CA LYS A 52 -8.49 -19.49 -1.79
C LYS A 52 -7.55 -20.23 -0.83
N LEU A 53 -7.93 -21.40 -0.32
CA LEU A 53 -7.06 -22.23 0.50
C LEU A 53 -6.20 -23.19 -0.34
N LEU A 54 -6.71 -23.69 -1.47
CA LEU A 54 -5.97 -24.61 -2.33
C LEU A 54 -4.80 -23.93 -3.06
N ALA A 55 -4.95 -22.65 -3.40
CA ALA A 55 -3.88 -21.83 -3.98
C ALA A 55 -2.73 -21.48 -2.99
N MET A 56 -2.83 -21.87 -1.70
CA MET A 56 -1.80 -21.61 -0.69
C MET A 56 -0.53 -22.47 -0.85
N GLN A 57 -0.56 -23.50 -1.70
CA GLN A 57 0.56 -24.37 -2.00
C GLN A 57 0.99 -24.17 -3.47
N GLN A 58 1.99 -23.32 -3.75
CA GLN A 58 2.79 -23.36 -4.99
C GLN A 58 3.99 -22.39 -4.90
N PRO A 59 5.02 -22.53 -5.76
CA PRO A 59 6.40 -22.20 -5.42
C PRO A 59 6.86 -20.86 -5.98
N GLU A 60 8.12 -20.55 -5.70
CA GLU A 60 8.88 -19.45 -6.29
C GLU A 60 8.88 -19.52 -7.83
N SER A 61 8.23 -18.55 -8.49
CA SER A 61 8.50 -18.02 -9.85
C SER A 61 7.24 -17.47 -10.53
N LYS A 62 6.88 -16.22 -10.22
CA LYS A 62 6.12 -15.37 -11.15
C LYS A 62 6.97 -14.16 -11.49
N THR A 63 7.14 -13.89 -12.78
CA THR A 63 7.82 -12.71 -13.32
C THR A 63 7.11 -11.45 -12.81
N ARG A 64 7.68 -10.78 -11.81
CA ARG A 64 7.07 -9.59 -11.21
C ARG A 64 7.27 -8.41 -12.14
N GLU A 65 6.18 -7.84 -12.65
CA GLU A 65 6.22 -6.52 -13.27
C GLU A 65 6.79 -5.49 -12.29
N PRO A 66 7.56 -4.49 -12.77
CA PRO A 66 8.09 -3.46 -11.90
C PRO A 66 6.94 -2.64 -11.28
N PRO A 67 7.06 -2.21 -10.00
CA PRO A 67 6.03 -1.40 -9.36
C PRO A 67 5.79 -0.10 -10.14
N LEU A 68 4.52 0.24 -10.34
CA LEU A 68 4.08 1.37 -11.16
C LEU A 68 4.64 2.71 -10.67
N LEU A 69 4.74 2.89 -9.34
CA LEU A 69 5.27 4.09 -8.70
C LEU A 69 6.33 3.72 -7.66
N ILE A 70 7.42 4.47 -7.63
CA ILE A 70 8.61 4.21 -6.80
C ILE A 70 9.01 5.50 -6.09
N GLN A 71 9.03 5.53 -4.77
CA GLN A 71 9.63 6.63 -4.01
C GLN A 71 11.16 6.46 -3.98
N PHE A 72 11.89 7.52 -4.32
CA PHE A 72 13.34 7.45 -4.50
C PHE A 72 14.11 8.65 -3.91
N ARG A 73 15.40 8.43 -3.70
CA ARG A 73 16.44 9.47 -3.59
C ARG A 73 17.49 9.18 -4.66
N LEU A 74 17.94 10.20 -5.37
CA LEU A 74 19.00 10.11 -6.37
C LEU A 74 20.06 11.14 -6.04
N PHE A 75 21.31 10.72 -6.00
CA PHE A 75 22.47 11.61 -5.99
C PHE A 75 23.26 11.41 -7.28
N ASN A 76 23.46 12.49 -8.02
CA ASN A 76 24.13 12.44 -9.32
C ASN A 76 24.97 13.71 -9.55
N ASN A 77 26.29 13.56 -9.69
CA ASN A 77 27.23 14.64 -9.99
C ASN A 77 27.06 15.88 -9.06
N GLY A 78 26.93 15.65 -7.76
CA GLY A 78 26.71 16.71 -6.76
C GLY A 78 25.26 17.19 -6.59
N CYS A 79 24.34 16.84 -7.49
CA CYS A 79 22.93 17.16 -7.37
C CYS A 79 22.18 16.10 -6.55
N ALA A 80 21.36 16.52 -5.58
CA ALA A 80 20.51 15.64 -4.78
C ALA A 80 19.03 15.83 -5.13
N VAL A 81 18.35 14.73 -5.46
CA VAL A 81 16.99 14.68 -5.97
C VAL A 81 16.14 13.76 -5.09
N LYS A 82 14.92 14.20 -4.73
CA LYS A 82 13.94 13.40 -3.98
C LYS A 82 12.55 13.51 -4.62
N GLY A 83 11.91 12.39 -4.90
CA GLY A 83 10.57 12.37 -5.50
C GLY A 83 9.96 10.97 -5.63
N THR A 84 9.07 10.82 -6.61
CA THR A 84 8.56 9.53 -7.08
C THR A 84 8.92 9.30 -8.55
N LEU A 85 9.16 8.06 -8.98
CA LEU A 85 9.33 7.63 -10.37
C LEU A 85 8.13 6.81 -10.80
N LEU A 86 7.62 7.08 -12.01
CA LEU A 86 6.63 6.29 -12.72
C LEU A 86 7.28 5.69 -13.98
N VAL A 87 6.95 4.43 -14.30
CA VAL A 87 7.44 3.78 -15.53
C VAL A 87 6.90 4.50 -16.76
N ASN A 88 7.78 4.97 -17.65
CA ASN A 88 7.41 5.65 -18.89
C ASN A 88 8.05 4.96 -20.11
N LYS A 89 7.26 4.11 -20.79
CA LYS A 89 7.66 3.36 -22.00
C LYS A 89 8.01 4.25 -23.20
N LYS A 90 7.72 5.55 -23.16
CA LYS A 90 8.13 6.52 -24.21
C LYS A 90 9.56 7.05 -24.02
N LEU A 91 10.15 6.90 -22.83
CA LEU A 91 11.53 7.30 -22.57
C LEU A 91 12.50 6.18 -22.99
N PRO A 92 13.73 6.52 -23.44
CA PRO A 92 14.76 5.52 -23.70
C PRO A 92 15.07 4.68 -22.45
N PRO A 93 15.51 3.42 -22.61
CA PRO A 93 15.98 2.60 -21.51
C PRO A 93 17.04 3.32 -20.66
N ARG A 94 17.08 3.04 -19.36
CA ARG A 94 18.05 3.61 -18.39
C ARG A 94 18.03 5.14 -18.21
N THR A 95 17.05 5.84 -18.81
CA THR A 95 16.85 7.28 -18.60
C THR A 95 15.93 7.55 -17.41
N ILE A 96 16.30 8.52 -16.56
CA ILE A 96 15.42 9.10 -15.52
C ILE A 96 15.17 10.58 -15.86
N GLN A 97 13.91 10.96 -16.09
CA GLN A 97 13.52 12.35 -16.30
C GLN A 97 13.16 13.03 -14.97
N VAL A 98 14.01 13.93 -14.49
CA VAL A 98 13.83 14.67 -13.22
C VAL A 98 13.05 15.98 -13.46
N ARG A 99 12.13 16.33 -12.53
CA ARG A 99 11.46 17.64 -12.52
C ARG A 99 12.20 18.62 -11.60
N PRO A 100 12.23 19.95 -11.90
CA PRO A 100 12.92 20.93 -11.07
C PRO A 100 12.54 20.90 -9.59
N SER A 101 11.25 20.71 -9.26
CA SER A 101 10.75 20.65 -7.88
C SER A 101 11.28 19.47 -7.05
N MET A 102 11.95 18.50 -7.67
CA MET A 102 12.57 17.37 -6.99
C MET A 102 14.00 17.62 -6.57
N ILE A 103 14.68 18.54 -7.25
CA ILE A 103 16.04 18.95 -6.91
C ILE A 103 15.95 19.60 -5.53
N LYS A 104 16.66 19.03 -4.56
CA LYS A 104 16.73 19.51 -3.17
C LYS A 104 18.06 20.17 -2.87
N VAL A 105 19.10 19.78 -3.60
CA VAL A 105 20.42 20.41 -3.61
C VAL A 105 20.89 20.43 -5.07
N GLU A 106 21.23 21.61 -5.57
CA GLU A 106 21.89 21.77 -6.87
C GLU A 106 23.39 21.47 -6.74
N THR A 107 24.04 21.10 -7.85
CA THR A 107 25.49 20.91 -7.88
C THR A 107 26.21 22.22 -7.56
N ASP A 108 27.01 22.26 -6.49
CA ASP A 108 27.85 23.42 -6.17
C ASP A 108 28.94 23.61 -7.24
N PRO A 109 28.99 24.75 -7.96
CA PRO A 109 30.03 25.03 -8.95
C PRO A 109 31.46 24.99 -8.39
N LYS A 110 31.64 25.19 -7.07
CA LYS A 110 32.95 25.14 -6.40
C LYS A 110 33.45 23.70 -6.20
N LEU A 111 32.58 22.71 -6.26
CA LEU A 111 32.88 21.30 -5.97
C LEU A 111 32.94 20.43 -7.23
N LEU A 112 32.87 21.02 -8.44
CA LEU A 112 32.89 20.30 -9.72
C LEU A 112 34.12 19.39 -9.93
N ASN A 113 35.25 19.73 -9.31
CA ASN A 113 36.48 18.94 -9.39
C ASN A 113 36.55 17.80 -8.36
N ILE A 114 35.56 17.67 -7.47
CA ILE A 114 35.50 16.59 -6.47
C ILE A 114 34.85 15.37 -7.10
N ARG A 115 35.54 14.23 -7.04
CA ARG A 115 34.97 12.94 -7.44
C ARG A 115 33.75 12.63 -6.58
N THR A 116 32.61 12.43 -7.23
CA THR A 116 31.35 12.02 -6.63
C THR A 116 30.97 10.63 -7.13
N GLU A 117 30.25 9.86 -6.31
CA GLU A 117 29.76 8.53 -6.67
C GLU A 117 28.24 8.57 -6.80
N ASN A 118 27.73 8.23 -7.98
CA ASN A 118 26.31 8.39 -8.31
C ASN A 118 25.49 7.20 -7.75
N SER A 119 24.32 7.48 -7.17
CA SER A 119 23.50 6.47 -6.49
C SER A 119 22.00 6.73 -6.63
N LEU A 120 21.23 5.66 -6.85
CA LEU A 120 19.77 5.65 -6.73
C LEU A 120 19.39 4.77 -5.54
N GLU A 121 18.66 5.34 -4.58
CA GLU A 121 18.11 4.66 -3.42
C GLU A 121 16.58 4.50 -3.59
N ILE A 122 16.09 3.26 -3.52
CA ILE A 122 14.66 2.95 -3.49
C ILE A 122 14.19 3.05 -2.04
N VAL A 123 13.32 4.01 -1.73
CA VAL A 123 12.79 4.25 -0.38
C VAL A 123 11.49 3.46 -0.13
N GLY A 124 10.69 3.30 -1.18
CA GLY A 124 9.42 2.58 -1.12
C GLY A 124 8.80 2.41 -2.50
N THR A 125 7.81 1.53 -2.60
CA THR A 125 7.16 1.14 -3.87
C THR A 125 5.65 1.20 -3.72
N SER A 126 4.94 1.35 -4.84
CA SER A 126 3.50 1.08 -4.93
C SER A 126 3.26 -0.41 -4.73
N ASN A 127 3.18 -0.80 -3.47
CA ASN A 127 2.65 -2.10 -3.07
C ASN A 127 1.13 -2.01 -3.06
N GLN A 128 0.47 -3.15 -3.16
CA GLN A 128 -0.99 -3.15 -3.21
C GLN A 128 -1.59 -2.69 -1.87
N PRO A 129 -2.78 -2.07 -1.88
CA PRO A 129 -3.20 -1.27 -0.74
C PRO A 129 -3.61 -2.14 0.45
N LYS A 130 -2.92 -1.98 1.58
CA LYS A 130 -3.35 -2.62 2.82
C LYS A 130 -4.72 -2.08 3.26
N ARG A 131 -5.44 -2.92 3.98
CA ARG A 131 -6.72 -2.61 4.59
C ARG A 131 -6.60 -1.44 5.58
N THR A 132 -7.53 -0.49 5.53
CA THR A 132 -7.45 0.74 6.32
C THR A 132 -8.55 0.88 7.36
N TYR A 133 -8.32 1.82 8.27
CA TYR A 133 -9.20 2.18 9.36
C TYR A 133 -9.24 3.70 9.45
N LEU A 134 -10.42 4.27 9.67
CA LEU A 134 -10.52 5.66 10.11
C LEU A 134 -9.83 5.81 11.46
N SER A 135 -9.31 7.00 11.75
CA SER A 135 -8.73 7.38 13.03
C SER A 135 -9.57 8.46 13.69
N ARG A 136 -9.44 8.68 15.01
CA ARG A 136 -10.18 9.75 15.71
C ARG A 136 -9.99 11.14 15.06
N PRO A 137 -8.78 11.57 14.65
CA PRO A 137 -8.61 12.83 13.92
C PRO A 137 -9.35 12.85 12.58
N LEU A 138 -9.32 11.76 11.81
CA LEU A 138 -10.00 11.69 10.52
C LEU A 138 -11.53 11.70 10.68
N ILE A 139 -12.07 11.02 11.70
CA ILE A 139 -13.50 11.08 12.05
C ILE A 139 -13.91 12.52 12.40
N ALA A 140 -13.10 13.24 13.17
CA ALA A 140 -13.37 14.64 13.51
C ALA A 140 -13.35 15.56 12.27
N LEU A 141 -12.37 15.40 11.38
CA LEU A 141 -12.29 16.15 10.12
C LEU A 141 -13.46 15.86 9.18
N LEU A 142 -13.84 14.59 9.03
CA LEU A 142 -15.00 14.19 8.21
C LEU A 142 -16.32 14.70 8.81
N SER A 143 -16.47 14.68 10.13
CA SER A 143 -17.64 15.24 10.82
C SER A 143 -17.72 16.76 10.65
N TYR A 144 -16.59 17.48 10.72
CA TYR A 144 -16.52 18.90 10.37
C TYR A 144 -16.86 19.16 8.90
N GLY A 145 -16.43 18.28 8.00
CA GLY A 145 -16.80 18.26 6.57
C GLY A 145 -18.25 17.86 6.27
N GLY A 146 -19.10 17.69 7.28
CA GLY A 146 -20.53 17.42 7.12
C GLY A 146 -20.94 15.94 7.03
N VAL A 147 -20.02 14.99 7.26
CA VAL A 147 -20.40 13.56 7.33
C VAL A 147 -21.26 13.30 8.58
N PRO A 148 -22.47 12.72 8.45
CA PRO A 148 -23.36 12.45 9.58
C PRO A 148 -22.70 11.60 10.66
N LYS A 149 -23.02 11.91 11.93
CA LYS A 149 -22.52 11.18 13.10
C LYS A 149 -22.96 9.71 13.08
N GLU A 150 -24.17 9.49 12.58
CA GLU A 150 -24.88 8.22 12.47
C GLU A 150 -24.06 7.22 11.66
N TYR A 151 -23.43 7.66 10.57
CA TYR A 151 -22.53 6.84 9.74
C TYR A 151 -21.39 6.21 10.57
N PHE A 152 -20.71 7.00 11.41
CA PHE A 152 -19.63 6.49 12.26
C PHE A 152 -20.16 5.57 13.37
N LEU A 153 -21.35 5.84 13.90
CA LEU A 153 -22.01 4.99 14.89
C LEU A 153 -22.45 3.65 14.30
N ASP A 154 -22.89 3.60 13.04
CA ASP A 154 -23.30 2.38 12.35
C ASP A 154 -22.08 1.49 12.03
N VAL A 155 -20.97 2.09 11.58
CA VAL A 155 -19.69 1.38 11.38
C VAL A 155 -19.17 0.82 12.71
N LEU A 156 -19.20 1.61 13.79
CA LEU A 156 -18.82 1.15 15.14
C LEU A 156 -19.75 0.04 15.64
N SER A 157 -21.07 0.18 15.47
CA SER A 157 -22.06 -0.81 15.90
C SER A 157 -21.93 -2.13 15.14
N THR A 158 -21.56 -2.08 13.86
CA THR A 158 -21.23 -3.26 13.06
C THR A 158 -19.98 -3.95 13.59
N GLY A 159 -18.89 -3.20 13.81
CA GLY A 159 -17.65 -3.73 14.39
C GLY A 159 -17.84 -4.34 15.78
N LEU A 160 -18.64 -3.71 16.65
CA LEU A 160 -19.01 -4.26 17.95
C LEU A 160 -19.82 -5.54 17.81
N ARG A 161 -20.82 -5.60 16.92
CA ARG A 161 -21.62 -6.81 16.67
C ARG A 161 -20.75 -7.97 16.20
N ASP A 162 -19.84 -7.72 15.26
CA ASP A 162 -18.87 -8.72 14.79
C ASP A 162 -17.96 -9.17 15.96
N ALA A 163 -17.42 -8.23 16.76
CA ALA A 163 -16.60 -8.52 17.94
C ALA A 163 -17.34 -9.22 19.10
N HIS A 164 -18.67 -9.16 19.17
CA HIS A 164 -19.47 -9.93 20.12
C HIS A 164 -19.89 -11.31 19.57
N GLY A 165 -20.01 -11.45 18.24
CA GLY A 165 -20.38 -12.71 17.58
C GLY A 165 -19.24 -13.71 17.35
N VAL A 166 -17.99 -13.33 17.63
CA VAL A 166 -16.78 -14.12 17.27
C VAL A 166 -16.83 -15.58 17.74
N LEU A 167 -17.36 -15.87 18.93
CA LEU A 167 -17.37 -17.23 19.49
C LEU A 167 -18.62 -18.05 19.13
N SER A 168 -19.66 -17.43 18.58
CA SER A 168 -20.97 -18.07 18.34
C SER A 168 -21.42 -18.05 16.88
N ASN A 169 -20.81 -17.24 16.03
CA ASN A 169 -21.20 -17.05 14.63
C ASN A 169 -19.99 -17.19 13.71
N LYS A 170 -19.96 -18.26 12.90
CA LYS A 170 -18.85 -18.56 11.96
C LYS A 170 -18.51 -17.39 11.03
N ARG A 171 -19.49 -16.58 10.61
CA ARG A 171 -19.27 -15.41 9.73
C ARG A 171 -18.61 -14.25 10.49
N ALA A 172 -18.98 -14.01 11.75
CA ALA A 172 -18.35 -13.00 12.60
C ALA A 172 -16.93 -13.44 13.01
N ALA A 173 -16.77 -14.72 13.38
CA ALA A 173 -15.49 -15.37 13.65
C ALA A 173 -14.52 -15.17 12.48
N LEU A 174 -14.92 -15.63 11.28
CA LEU A 174 -14.12 -15.50 10.07
C LEU A 174 -13.74 -14.05 9.76
N ARG A 175 -14.69 -13.12 9.92
CA ARG A 175 -14.43 -11.71 9.68
C ARG A 175 -13.38 -11.14 10.63
N VAL A 176 -13.52 -11.36 11.94
CA VAL A 176 -12.54 -10.87 12.92
C VAL A 176 -11.17 -11.54 12.73
N SER A 177 -11.13 -12.82 12.36
CA SER A 177 -9.90 -13.51 11.96
C SER A 177 -9.25 -12.91 10.71
N VAL A 178 -10.02 -12.58 9.68
CA VAL A 178 -9.51 -11.90 8.47
C VAL A 178 -9.13 -10.44 8.73
N ASN A 179 -9.80 -9.74 9.67
CA ASN A 179 -9.42 -8.39 10.11
C ASN A 179 -8.03 -8.35 10.76
N HIS A 180 -7.63 -9.44 11.42
CA HIS A 180 -6.40 -9.55 12.22
C HIS A 180 -5.42 -10.61 11.69
N GLY A 181 -5.59 -11.11 10.46
CA GLY A 181 -4.83 -12.27 9.96
C GLY A 181 -3.30 -12.06 9.94
N GLU A 182 -2.83 -10.83 9.79
CA GLU A 182 -1.39 -10.51 9.92
C GLU A 182 -0.82 -10.83 11.33
N MET A 183 -1.67 -10.94 12.37
CA MET A 183 -1.26 -11.27 13.74
C MET A 183 -1.13 -12.78 14.00
N ASP A 184 -1.64 -13.63 13.09
CA ASP A 184 -1.72 -15.07 13.30
C ASP A 184 -1.45 -15.91 12.04
N ASP A 185 -0.86 -15.29 11.02
CA ASP A 185 -0.65 -15.85 9.67
C ASP A 185 -1.95 -16.46 9.09
N PHE A 186 -3.05 -15.75 9.31
CA PHE A 186 -4.42 -16.13 8.98
C PHE A 186 -4.86 -17.49 9.58
N SER A 187 -4.14 -18.05 10.54
CA SER A 187 -4.38 -19.41 11.06
C SER A 187 -5.81 -19.60 11.56
N ALA A 188 -6.36 -18.70 12.38
CA ALA A 188 -7.75 -18.81 12.85
C ALA A 188 -8.76 -18.71 11.69
N ALA A 189 -8.47 -17.91 10.64
CA ALA A 189 -9.33 -17.85 9.46
C ALA A 189 -9.29 -19.18 8.70
N ARG A 190 -8.10 -19.72 8.42
CA ARG A 190 -7.90 -21.01 7.74
C ARG A 190 -8.60 -22.15 8.47
N MET A 191 -8.52 -22.20 9.80
CA MET A 191 -9.21 -23.21 10.62
C MET A 191 -10.72 -23.17 10.40
N ILE A 192 -11.35 -21.99 10.48
CA ILE A 192 -12.79 -21.82 10.25
C ILE A 192 -13.18 -22.23 8.82
N LEU A 193 -12.35 -21.89 7.83
CA LEU A 193 -12.57 -22.23 6.43
C LEU A 193 -12.43 -23.73 6.14
N CYS A 194 -11.50 -24.42 6.80
CA CYS A 194 -11.41 -25.89 6.79
C CYS A 194 -12.55 -26.57 7.57
N GLY A 195 -13.60 -25.84 7.97
CA GLY A 195 -14.77 -26.38 8.64
C GLY A 195 -14.62 -26.63 10.14
N ILE A 196 -13.46 -26.32 10.75
CA ILE A 196 -13.19 -26.62 12.16
C ILE A 196 -14.26 -25.97 13.06
N PRO A 197 -14.85 -26.71 14.02
CA PRO A 197 -15.85 -26.18 14.94
C PRO A 197 -15.31 -25.01 15.77
N LEU A 198 -16.14 -23.98 16.02
CA LEU A 198 -15.72 -22.81 16.80
C LEU A 198 -15.46 -23.13 18.28
N ASP A 199 -15.90 -24.29 18.75
CA ASP A 199 -15.69 -24.85 20.08
C ASP A 199 -14.42 -25.70 20.22
N GLU A 200 -13.64 -25.86 19.16
CA GLU A 200 -12.29 -26.41 19.26
C GLU A 200 -11.41 -25.49 20.15
N SER A 201 -10.75 -26.07 21.14
CA SER A 201 -10.06 -25.37 22.23
C SER A 201 -9.01 -24.35 21.78
N TYR A 202 -8.18 -24.70 20.79
CA TYR A 202 -7.17 -23.78 20.26
C TYR A 202 -7.83 -22.62 19.50
N LEU A 203 -8.81 -22.92 18.64
CA LEU A 203 -9.57 -21.92 17.90
C LEU A 203 -10.34 -20.97 18.84
N GLN A 204 -11.01 -21.47 19.87
CA GLN A 204 -11.65 -20.64 20.91
C GLN A 204 -10.65 -19.69 21.58
N HIS A 205 -9.47 -20.19 21.93
CA HIS A 205 -8.42 -19.38 22.55
C HIS A 205 -7.91 -18.28 21.59
N ARG A 206 -7.64 -18.62 20.32
CA ARG A 206 -7.25 -17.65 19.29
C ARG A 206 -8.33 -16.60 19.07
N LEU A 207 -9.58 -17.01 18.87
CA LEU A 207 -10.73 -16.12 18.68
C LEU A 207 -10.97 -15.20 19.89
N SER A 208 -10.75 -15.70 21.11
CA SER A 208 -10.83 -14.90 22.33
C SER A 208 -9.74 -13.83 22.42
N PHE A 209 -8.53 -14.12 21.91
CA PHE A 209 -7.46 -13.13 21.77
C PHE A 209 -7.79 -12.09 20.69
N LEU A 210 -8.21 -12.51 19.50
CA LEU A 210 -8.56 -11.61 18.39
C LEU A 210 -9.75 -10.70 18.74
N MET A 211 -10.75 -11.21 19.46
CA MET A 211 -11.85 -10.40 20.02
C MET A 211 -11.36 -9.28 20.95
N LYS A 212 -10.34 -9.53 21.77
CA LYS A 212 -9.77 -8.51 22.69
C LYS A 212 -9.06 -7.42 21.90
N GLU A 213 -8.28 -7.78 20.89
CA GLU A 213 -7.59 -6.80 20.03
C GLU A 213 -8.57 -5.99 19.16
N GLU A 214 -9.63 -6.60 18.61
CA GLU A 214 -10.69 -5.86 17.90
C GLU A 214 -11.38 -4.84 18.83
N LYS A 215 -11.77 -5.25 20.05
CA LYS A 215 -12.39 -4.34 21.03
C LYS A 215 -11.46 -3.19 21.44
N LYS A 216 -10.15 -3.45 21.55
CA LYS A 216 -9.11 -2.44 21.80
C LYS A 216 -8.93 -1.50 20.61
N SER A 217 -8.98 -2.02 19.38
CA SER A 217 -8.94 -1.27 18.11
C SER A 217 -10.13 -0.29 18.03
N LEU A 218 -11.35 -0.80 18.21
CA LEU A 218 -12.59 -0.02 18.24
C LEU A 218 -12.59 1.04 19.35
N ARG A 219 -12.12 0.70 20.57
CA ARG A 219 -11.94 1.67 21.67
C ARG A 219 -10.91 2.76 21.31
N GLY A 220 -9.88 2.42 20.54
CA GLY A 220 -8.94 3.36 19.94
C GLY A 220 -9.57 4.32 18.91
N GLY A 221 -10.78 4.05 18.45
CA GLY A 221 -11.42 4.77 17.35
C GLY A 221 -10.90 4.35 15.98
N LYS A 222 -10.35 3.14 15.85
CA LYS A 222 -10.03 2.52 14.56
C LYS A 222 -11.28 1.88 13.98
N LEU A 223 -11.93 2.56 13.05
CA LEU A 223 -13.16 2.08 12.41
C LEU A 223 -12.85 1.56 11.01
N HIS A 224 -13.08 0.26 10.76
CA HIS A 224 -12.91 -0.32 9.43
C HIS A 224 -14.02 0.13 8.49
N VAL A 225 -13.66 0.82 7.42
CA VAL A 225 -14.59 1.21 6.34
C VAL A 225 -14.31 0.33 5.12
N PRO A 226 -15.31 -0.42 4.60
CA PRO A 226 -15.18 -1.17 3.36
C PRO A 226 -14.72 -0.27 2.21
N GLU A 227 -13.97 -0.83 1.26
CA GLU A 227 -13.52 -0.13 0.04
C GLU A 227 -12.59 1.08 0.27
N CYS A 228 -12.22 1.36 1.52
CA CYS A 228 -11.19 2.32 1.85
C CYS A 228 -9.79 1.68 1.74
N CYS A 229 -8.83 2.43 1.21
CA CYS A 229 -7.43 2.02 1.15
C CYS A 229 -6.47 3.21 1.14
N TYR A 230 -5.20 3.01 1.53
CA TYR A 230 -4.15 4.01 1.38
C TYR A 230 -3.35 3.73 0.11
N LEU A 231 -3.24 4.74 -0.76
CA LEU A 231 -2.56 4.68 -2.04
C LEU A 231 -1.32 5.59 -2.03
N MET A 232 -0.26 5.19 -2.75
CA MET A 232 0.83 6.10 -3.05
C MET A 232 0.40 6.98 -4.24
N GLY A 233 0.12 8.26 -3.96
CA GLY A 233 -0.26 9.24 -4.99
C GLY A 233 0.94 9.86 -5.70
N THR A 234 0.74 10.26 -6.96
CA THR A 234 1.65 11.13 -7.71
C THR A 234 0.84 12.10 -8.57
N VAL A 235 1.49 13.14 -9.08
CA VAL A 235 0.87 14.11 -10.01
C VAL A 235 0.63 13.49 -11.38
N ASP A 236 -0.41 13.95 -12.09
CA ASP A 236 -0.63 13.54 -13.48
C ASP A 236 0.59 13.89 -14.35
N PRO A 237 1.25 12.90 -15.00
CA PRO A 237 2.39 13.15 -15.87
C PRO A 237 1.99 13.70 -17.24
N ASN A 238 0.73 13.53 -17.67
CA ASN A 238 0.26 13.85 -19.02
C ASN A 238 -0.60 15.13 -19.06
N GLY A 239 -1.23 15.53 -17.95
CA GLY A 239 -2.15 16.67 -17.91
C GLY A 239 -3.49 16.37 -18.59
N LEU A 240 -4.01 15.16 -18.40
CA LEU A 240 -5.30 14.68 -18.90
C LEU A 240 -6.42 14.76 -17.86
N LEU A 241 -6.08 14.90 -16.57
CA LEU A 241 -7.04 15.07 -15.49
C LEU A 241 -7.41 16.55 -15.32
N GLU A 242 -8.71 16.83 -15.31
CA GLU A 242 -9.26 18.14 -14.99
C GLU A 242 -9.18 18.44 -13.48
N SER A 243 -9.58 19.66 -13.09
CA SER A 243 -9.79 19.99 -11.66
C SER A 243 -10.72 18.97 -10.99
N ASP A 244 -10.41 18.63 -9.74
CA ASP A 244 -11.14 17.67 -8.91
C ASP A 244 -11.20 16.22 -9.43
N GLN A 245 -10.46 15.89 -10.49
CA GLN A 245 -10.35 14.52 -11.00
C GLN A 245 -9.12 13.77 -10.46
N VAL A 246 -9.28 12.46 -10.25
CA VAL A 246 -8.21 11.53 -9.84
C VAL A 246 -8.27 10.25 -10.66
N CYS A 247 -7.11 9.70 -11.03
CA CYS A 247 -7.01 8.38 -11.64
C CYS A 247 -6.54 7.37 -10.57
N VAL A 248 -7.33 6.33 -10.32
CA VAL A 248 -6.99 5.25 -9.39
C VAL A 248 -6.68 3.99 -10.18
N ILE A 249 -5.42 3.54 -10.11
CA ILE A 249 -4.97 2.30 -10.73
C ILE A 249 -4.73 1.27 -9.63
N LEU A 250 -5.56 0.23 -9.61
CA LEU A 250 -5.37 -0.94 -8.77
C LEU A 250 -4.78 -2.06 -9.64
N LEU A 251 -3.65 -2.61 -9.21
CA LEU A 251 -3.09 -3.83 -9.80
C LEU A 251 -3.92 -5.02 -9.28
N ASN A 252 -4.34 -5.90 -10.18
CA ASN A 252 -4.99 -7.19 -9.87
C ASN A 252 -3.93 -8.27 -9.63
#